data_AF-A0A0L6W738-F1
#
_entry.id   AF-A0A0L6W738-F1
#
_cell.length_a   1.000
_cell.length_b   1.000
_cell.length_c   1.000
_cell.angle_alpha   90.00
_cell.angle_beta   90.00
_cell.angle_gamma   90.00
#
_symmetry.space_group_name_H-M   'P 1'
#
loop_
_entity.id
_entity.type
_entity.pdbx_description
1 polymer ?
#
loop_
_entity_poly.entity_id
_entity_poly.type
_entity_poly.pdbx_seq_one_letter_code
_entity_poly.pdbx_strand_id
1 'polypeptide(L)'
;AVRERLGRWEFPVEGVVVMDGQDEGVYAWITLEGGNATWAVLDLGGASTQIAFEPRGAVEALLDEQDHRHELTFAEKTHVLYQHSFLGYGLMRARQHVHQLVEFMATIRASGNKTEETIGNACIAMGMQRLVELKDRNVTMVGDDVGSFDGCLRIMELVMAKDAICKTKPCSFNGVYQPSVLETFPTGPVLLLSYFYDRLAFHPRRSQLPH
;
A
#
# COMPACT_ATOMS: atom_id res chain seq x y z
N ALA A 1 11.78 9.25 -25.27
CA ALA A 1 12.14 7.83 -25.15
C ALA A 1 10.96 6.89 -25.44
N VAL A 2 10.02 6.63 -24.50
CA VAL A 2 8.96 5.62 -24.71
C VAL A 2 8.02 5.97 -25.88
N ARG A 3 7.46 7.19 -25.91
CA ARG A 3 6.62 7.67 -27.04
C ARG A 3 7.31 7.53 -28.40
N GLU A 4 8.58 7.92 -28.45
CA GLU A 4 9.39 7.86 -29.67
C GLU A 4 9.65 6.43 -30.13
N ARG A 5 9.87 5.50 -29.20
CA ARG A 5 10.04 4.07 -29.51
C ARG A 5 8.74 3.46 -30.04
N LEU A 6 7.62 3.79 -29.41
CA LEU A 6 6.29 3.25 -29.73
C LEU A 6 5.69 3.88 -31.00
N GLY A 7 6.04 5.12 -31.36
CA GLY A 7 5.62 5.74 -32.62
C GLY A 7 6.21 5.09 -33.88
N ARG A 8 7.10 4.11 -33.74
CA ARG A 8 7.63 3.28 -34.84
C ARG A 8 6.87 1.96 -35.00
N TRP A 9 5.85 1.72 -34.19
CA TRP A 9 5.06 0.49 -34.18
C TRP A 9 3.92 0.57 -35.20
N GLU A 10 3.49 -0.57 -35.71
CA GLU A 10 2.47 -0.65 -36.79
C GLU A 10 1.05 -0.28 -36.33
N PHE A 11 0.81 -0.21 -35.02
CA PHE A 11 -0.48 0.17 -34.45
C PHE A 11 -0.44 1.62 -33.94
N PRO A 12 -1.54 2.38 -34.09
CA PRO A 12 -1.64 3.74 -33.57
C PRO A 12 -1.51 3.72 -32.04
N VAL A 13 -0.50 4.43 -31.54
CA VAL A 13 -0.27 4.60 -30.10
C VAL A 13 -0.77 5.98 -29.68
N GLU A 14 -2.03 6.03 -29.30
CA GLU A 14 -2.68 7.24 -28.79
C GLU A 14 -2.53 7.30 -27.26
N GLY A 15 -1.38 7.78 -26.79
CA GLY A 15 -1.22 8.17 -25.39
C GLY A 15 -0.31 7.25 -24.59
N VAL A 16 0.97 7.62 -24.51
CA VAL A 16 1.81 7.22 -23.36
C VAL A 16 1.62 8.29 -22.31
N VAL A 17 0.96 7.95 -21.21
CA VAL A 17 0.72 8.86 -20.09
C VAL A 17 1.05 8.15 -18.78
N VAL A 18 1.30 8.94 -17.73
CA VAL A 18 1.38 8.40 -16.37
C VAL A 18 -0.06 8.27 -15.89
N MET A 19 -0.46 7.04 -15.57
CA MET A 19 -1.77 6.76 -14.98
C MET A 19 -1.75 7.23 -13.52
N ASP A 20 -2.82 7.90 -13.08
CA ASP A 20 -2.98 8.22 -11.67
C ASP A 20 -3.20 6.92 -10.88
N GLY A 21 -2.71 6.83 -9.65
CA GLY A 21 -2.95 5.66 -8.81
C GLY A 21 -4.44 5.46 -8.49
N GLN A 22 -5.23 6.54 -8.51
CA GLN A 22 -6.69 6.44 -8.38
C GLN A 22 -7.31 5.67 -9.56
N ASP A 23 -6.84 5.97 -10.78
CA ASP A 23 -7.27 5.28 -11.99
C ASP A 23 -6.79 3.81 -11.99
N GLU A 24 -5.59 3.53 -11.49
CA GLU A 24 -5.03 2.16 -11.40
C GLU A 24 -5.98 1.23 -10.62
N GLY A 25 -6.50 1.68 -9.48
CA GLY A 25 -7.47 0.91 -8.68
C GLY A 25 -8.78 0.66 -9.44
N VAL A 26 -9.28 1.66 -10.15
CA VAL A 26 -10.52 1.55 -10.95
C VAL A 26 -10.34 0.62 -12.15
N TYR A 27 -9.23 0.72 -12.90
CA TYR A 27 -8.97 -0.17 -14.04
C TYR A 27 -8.77 -1.62 -13.59
N ALA A 28 -8.11 -1.84 -12.45
CA ALA A 28 -8.00 -3.17 -11.85
C ALA A 28 -9.38 -3.72 -11.47
N TRP A 29 -10.27 -2.87 -10.94
CA TRP A 29 -11.66 -3.22 -10.67
C TRP A 29 -12.43 -3.58 -11.95
N ILE A 30 -12.39 -2.73 -12.99
CA ILE A 30 -13.05 -2.97 -14.29
C ILE A 30 -12.63 -4.31 -14.92
N THR A 31 -11.35 -4.69 -14.78
CA THR A 31 -10.82 -5.94 -15.33
C THR A 31 -11.55 -7.18 -14.79
N LEU A 32 -12.15 -7.10 -13.60
CA LEU A 32 -12.84 -8.20 -12.94
C LEU A 32 -14.36 -8.17 -13.15
N GLU A 33 -14.91 -6.99 -13.43
CA GLU A 33 -16.35 -6.73 -13.57
C GLU A 33 -16.95 -7.19 -14.89
N GLY A 34 -16.23 -8.03 -15.64
CA GLY A 34 -16.76 -8.74 -16.80
C GLY A 34 -17.86 -9.78 -16.49
N GLY A 35 -18.48 -9.75 -15.30
CA GLY A 35 -19.50 -10.69 -14.84
C GLY A 35 -20.49 -10.08 -13.81
N ASN A 36 -21.50 -10.86 -13.40
CA ASN A 36 -22.62 -10.42 -12.55
C ASN A 36 -22.26 -10.08 -11.07
N ALA A 37 -21.00 -10.06 -10.68
CA ALA A 37 -20.59 -9.92 -9.28
C ALA A 37 -19.51 -8.86 -9.12
N THR A 38 -19.78 -7.91 -8.22
CA THR A 38 -18.86 -6.81 -7.92
C THR A 38 -17.70 -7.29 -7.05
N TRP A 39 -16.47 -6.89 -7.32
CA TRP A 39 -15.27 -7.19 -6.51
C TRP A 39 -14.78 -5.99 -5.70
N ALA A 40 -14.07 -6.24 -4.61
CA ALA A 40 -13.17 -5.26 -4.00
C ALA A 40 -11.74 -5.58 -4.43
N VAL A 41 -10.97 -4.56 -4.79
CA VAL A 41 -9.59 -4.69 -5.22
C VAL A 41 -8.67 -4.00 -4.24
N LEU A 42 -7.62 -4.70 -3.82
CA LEU A 42 -6.48 -4.10 -3.15
C LEU A 42 -5.23 -4.41 -3.95
N ASP A 43 -4.48 -3.37 -4.30
CA ASP A 43 -3.22 -3.49 -5.02
C ASP A 43 -2.09 -2.97 -4.16
N LEU A 44 -1.00 -3.73 -4.06
CA LEU A 44 0.22 -3.33 -3.37
C LEU A 44 1.33 -3.22 -4.40
N GLY A 45 1.51 -2.02 -4.93
CA GLY A 45 2.62 -1.68 -5.80
C GLY A 45 3.92 -1.45 -5.02
N GLY A 46 4.98 -1.07 -5.75
CA GLY A 46 6.26 -0.69 -5.15
C GLY A 46 6.21 0.67 -4.45
N ALA A 47 5.49 1.63 -5.03
CA ALA A 47 5.46 3.02 -4.57
C ALA A 47 4.17 3.41 -3.84
N SER A 48 3.04 2.86 -4.25
CA SER A 48 1.71 3.12 -3.69
C SER A 48 0.99 1.81 -3.35
N THR A 49 -0.10 1.92 -2.62
CA THR A 49 -1.09 0.85 -2.48
C THR A 49 -2.47 1.44 -2.75
N GLN A 50 -3.32 0.68 -3.44
CA GLN A 50 -4.62 1.12 -3.90
C GLN A 50 -5.71 0.25 -3.28
N ILE A 51 -6.88 0.86 -3.10
CA ILE A 51 -8.11 0.18 -2.73
C ILE A 51 -9.25 0.72 -3.58
N ALA A 52 -10.07 -0.17 -4.14
CA ALA A 52 -11.26 0.20 -4.89
C ALA A 52 -12.39 -0.82 -4.66
N PHE A 53 -13.61 -0.36 -4.38
CA PHE A 53 -14.78 -1.22 -4.26
C PHE A 53 -16.08 -0.42 -4.41
N GLU A 54 -17.18 -1.07 -4.80
CA GLU A 54 -18.53 -0.47 -4.85
C GLU A 54 -19.19 -0.62 -3.46
N PRO A 55 -19.24 0.41 -2.60
CA PRO A 55 -19.93 0.32 -1.32
C PRO A 55 -21.44 0.17 -1.54
N ARG A 56 -22.10 -0.57 -0.64
CA ARG A 56 -23.54 -0.78 -0.65
C ARG A 56 -24.23 0.02 0.45
N GLY A 57 -25.50 0.34 0.22
CA GLY A 57 -26.37 1.00 1.18
C GLY A 57 -26.10 2.51 1.28
N ALA A 58 -26.40 3.11 2.44
CA ALA A 58 -26.38 4.57 2.61
C ALA A 58 -24.98 5.20 2.49
N VAL A 59 -23.91 4.39 2.50
CA VAL A 59 -22.53 4.89 2.43
C VAL A 59 -22.19 5.46 1.06
N GLU A 60 -22.78 4.94 -0.01
CA GLU A 60 -22.58 5.47 -1.36
C GLU A 60 -22.88 6.98 -1.44
N ALA A 61 -23.97 7.40 -0.80
CA ALA A 61 -24.41 8.80 -0.74
C ALA A 61 -23.57 9.68 0.22
N LEU A 62 -22.69 9.07 1.02
CA LEU A 62 -21.82 9.75 1.98
C LEU A 62 -20.38 9.88 1.49
N LEU A 63 -20.05 9.29 0.33
CA LEU A 63 -18.74 9.46 -0.28
C LEU A 63 -18.57 10.92 -0.71
N ASP A 64 -17.42 11.50 -0.35
CA ASP A 64 -17.05 12.82 -0.82
C ASP A 64 -16.75 12.75 -2.33
N GLU A 65 -17.55 13.49 -3.12
CA GLU A 65 -17.42 13.64 -4.57
C GLU A 65 -16.01 14.07 -5.02
N GLN A 66 -15.23 14.72 -4.14
CA GLN A 66 -13.96 15.32 -4.54
C GLN A 66 -12.72 14.44 -4.31
N ASP A 67 -12.79 13.42 -3.45
CA ASP A 67 -11.56 12.78 -2.96
C ASP A 67 -11.57 11.24 -3.07
N HIS A 68 -12.72 10.61 -2.88
CA HIS A 68 -12.79 9.14 -2.77
C HIS A 68 -13.92 8.50 -3.58
N ARG A 69 -14.80 9.31 -4.20
CA ARG A 69 -15.87 8.83 -5.06
C ARG A 69 -15.41 8.79 -6.51
N HIS A 70 -15.63 7.67 -7.18
CA HIS A 70 -15.41 7.54 -8.62
C HIS A 70 -16.64 6.93 -9.28
N GLU A 71 -17.29 7.70 -10.15
CA GLU A 71 -18.45 7.25 -10.91
C GLU A 71 -18.06 6.86 -12.33
N LEU A 72 -18.48 5.67 -12.76
CA LEU A 72 -18.21 5.19 -14.11
C LEU A 72 -19.39 4.41 -14.67
N THR A 73 -19.55 4.43 -15.99
CA THR A 73 -20.54 3.58 -16.69
C THR A 73 -19.82 2.45 -17.41
N PHE A 74 -20.08 1.21 -17.00
CA PHE A 74 -19.50 0.01 -17.57
C PHE A 74 -20.55 -1.09 -17.66
N ALA A 75 -20.51 -1.89 -18.73
CA ALA A 75 -21.49 -2.96 -18.99
C ALA A 75 -22.97 -2.50 -18.85
N GLU A 76 -23.29 -1.31 -19.39
CA GLU A 76 -24.62 -0.67 -19.33
C GLU A 76 -25.13 -0.33 -17.93
N LYS A 77 -24.28 -0.41 -16.89
CA LYS A 77 -24.59 -0.02 -15.52
C LYS A 77 -23.68 1.13 -15.08
N THR A 78 -24.25 2.11 -14.37
CA THR A 78 -23.47 3.11 -13.65
C THR A 78 -23.07 2.55 -12.29
N HIS A 79 -21.78 2.65 -11.97
CA HIS A 79 -21.18 2.22 -10.73
C HIS A 79 -20.57 3.40 -10.01
N VAL A 80 -20.73 3.43 -8.69
CA VAL A 80 -20.10 4.41 -7.81
C VAL A 80 -19.14 3.67 -6.91
N LEU A 81 -17.85 3.91 -7.12
CA LEU A 81 -16.78 3.26 -6.38
C LEU A 81 -16.27 4.20 -5.29
N TYR A 82 -15.98 3.61 -4.12
CA TYR A 82 -14.94 4.15 -3.27
C TYR A 82 -13.59 3.77 -3.88
N GLN A 83 -12.70 4.74 -4.05
CA GLN A 83 -11.31 4.48 -4.44
C GLN A 83 -10.34 5.37 -3.67
N HIS A 84 -9.14 4.86 -3.41
CA HIS A 84 -8.04 5.69 -2.94
C HIS A 84 -6.68 5.07 -3.29
N SER A 85 -5.69 5.93 -3.51
CA SER A 85 -4.28 5.56 -3.72
C SER A 85 -3.38 6.18 -2.65
N PHE A 86 -2.81 5.34 -1.80
CA PHE A 86 -1.87 5.73 -0.76
C PHE A 86 -0.44 5.83 -1.34
N LEU A 87 -0.12 6.96 -1.94
CA LEU A 87 1.23 7.22 -2.45
C LEU A 87 2.27 7.23 -1.31
N GLY A 88 3.40 6.55 -1.50
CA GLY A 88 4.43 6.38 -0.46
C GLY A 88 4.24 5.15 0.43
N TYR A 89 3.08 4.48 0.31
CA TYR A 89 2.74 3.31 1.12
C TYR A 89 2.81 1.99 0.34
N GLY A 90 3.35 2.01 -0.88
CA GLY A 90 3.73 0.77 -1.56
C GLY A 90 4.88 0.06 -0.85
N LEU A 91 5.07 -1.23 -1.14
CA LEU A 91 5.97 -2.10 -0.38
C LEU A 91 7.39 -1.56 -0.26
N MET A 92 7.95 -1.02 -1.34
CA MET A 92 9.33 -0.53 -1.35
C MET A 92 9.46 0.81 -0.63
N ARG A 93 8.49 1.72 -0.83
CA ARG A 93 8.48 3.03 -0.19
C ARG A 93 8.21 2.95 1.31
N ALA A 94 7.24 2.13 1.73
CA ALA A 94 6.98 1.86 3.14
C ALA A 94 8.23 1.29 3.84
N ARG A 95 8.93 0.34 3.21
CA ARG A 95 10.20 -0.19 3.71
C ARG A 95 11.28 0.89 3.81
N GLN A 96 11.38 1.75 2.79
CA GLN A 96 12.31 2.89 2.81
C GLN A 96 12.02 3.83 3.99
N HIS A 97 10.75 4.15 4.24
CA HIS A 97 10.33 4.99 5.37
C HIS A 97 10.63 4.35 6.73
N VAL A 98 10.43 3.03 6.87
CA VAL A 98 10.86 2.28 8.06
C VAL A 98 12.36 2.44 8.31
N HIS A 99 13.19 2.23 7.28
CA HIS A 99 14.63 2.38 7.41
C HIS A 99 15.05 3.81 7.75
N GLN A 100 14.45 4.82 7.11
CA GLN A 100 14.71 6.23 7.39
C GLN A 100 14.34 6.61 8.82
N LEU A 101 13.19 6.15 9.31
CA LEU A 101 12.75 6.43 10.68
C LEU A 101 13.71 5.79 11.71
N VAL A 102 14.10 4.54 11.48
CA VAL A 102 15.03 3.83 12.37
C VAL A 102 16.41 4.50 12.40
N GLU A 103 16.92 4.92 11.24
CA GLU A 103 18.19 5.64 11.19
C GLU A 103 18.10 6.99 11.90
N PHE A 104 17.05 7.78 11.63
CA PHE A 104 16.81 9.04 12.32
C PHE A 104 16.78 8.87 13.85
N MET A 105 16.07 7.86 14.35
CA MET A 105 16.02 7.58 15.79
C MET A 105 17.39 7.21 16.37
N ALA A 106 18.25 6.53 15.61
CA ALA A 106 19.61 6.23 16.05
C ALA A 106 20.48 7.50 16.13
N THR A 107 20.33 8.43 15.17
CA THR A 107 21.06 9.71 15.22
C THR A 107 20.72 10.55 16.45
N ILE A 108 19.48 10.48 16.94
CA ILE A 108 19.07 11.16 18.18
C ILE A 108 19.70 10.51 19.42
N ARG A 109 19.84 9.17 19.44
CA ARG A 109 20.41 8.42 20.56
C ARG A 109 21.93 8.56 20.64
N ALA A 110 22.59 8.66 19.50
CA ALA A 110 24.02 8.90 19.40
C ALA A 110 24.30 10.36 19.82
N SER A 111 24.46 10.58 21.13
CA SER A 111 24.79 11.90 21.70
C SER A 111 26.19 12.36 21.23
N GLY A 112 26.26 13.03 20.08
CA GLY A 112 27.47 13.60 19.46
C GLY A 112 27.56 13.41 17.93
N ASN A 113 28.59 13.96 17.29
CA ASN A 113 28.88 13.86 15.84
C ASN A 113 29.23 12.44 15.34
N LYS A 114 28.95 11.37 16.11
CA LYS A 114 29.27 9.99 15.72
C LYS A 114 28.05 9.35 15.09
N THR A 115 28.10 9.20 13.78
CA THR A 115 27.17 8.39 13.01
C THR A 115 27.45 6.91 13.25
N GLU A 116 26.50 6.17 13.85
CA GLU A 116 26.62 4.71 13.95
C GLU A 116 26.65 4.09 12.54
N GLU A 117 27.60 3.20 12.28
CA GLU A 117 27.69 2.43 11.03
C GLU A 117 26.75 1.21 11.03
N THR A 118 26.41 0.74 12.23
CA THR A 118 25.54 -0.40 12.48
C THR A 118 24.37 0.03 13.36
N ILE A 119 23.13 -0.15 12.89
CA ILE A 119 21.91 0.29 13.58
C ILE A 119 20.96 -0.89 13.79
N GLY A 120 20.52 -1.09 15.02
CA GLY A 120 19.49 -2.09 15.35
C GLY A 120 18.14 -1.73 14.74
N ASN A 121 17.52 -2.68 14.04
CA ASN A 121 16.24 -2.49 13.37
C ASN A 121 15.32 -3.70 13.61
N ALA A 122 14.25 -3.50 14.37
CA ALA A 122 13.28 -4.56 14.71
C ALA A 122 12.58 -5.17 13.49
N CYS A 123 12.54 -4.47 12.35
CA CYS A 123 12.00 -4.98 11.08
C CYS A 123 13.00 -5.82 10.28
N ILE A 124 14.24 -5.96 10.74
CA ILE A 124 15.18 -6.97 10.25
C ILE A 124 15.02 -8.21 11.12
N ALA A 125 14.91 -9.39 10.50
CA ALA A 125 14.73 -10.63 11.23
C ALA A 125 15.91 -10.90 12.19
N MET A 126 15.62 -11.53 13.33
CA MET A 126 16.60 -11.91 14.34
C MET A 126 17.79 -12.67 13.71
N GLY A 127 19.02 -12.28 14.05
CA GLY A 127 20.25 -12.84 13.50
C GLY A 127 20.56 -12.49 12.03
N MET A 128 19.75 -11.65 11.39
CA MET A 128 20.00 -11.16 10.03
C MET A 128 20.55 -9.74 10.05
N GLN A 129 21.30 -9.40 9.01
CA GLN A 129 21.77 -8.05 8.75
C GLN A 129 21.58 -7.67 7.29
N ARG A 130 21.49 -6.38 7.01
CA ARG A 130 21.32 -5.86 5.67
C ARG A 130 22.02 -4.53 5.50
N LEU A 131 22.77 -4.39 4.40
CA LEU A 131 23.22 -3.08 3.95
C LEU A 131 22.02 -2.32 3.37
N VAL A 132 21.72 -1.17 3.96
CA VAL A 132 20.62 -0.30 3.57
C VAL A 132 21.19 0.99 2.98
N GLU A 133 20.79 1.27 1.75
CA GLU A 133 21.11 2.51 1.06
C GLU A 133 20.07 3.57 1.45
N LEU A 134 20.53 4.61 2.15
CA LEU A 134 19.74 5.79 2.46
C LEU A 134 20.17 6.92 1.51
N LYS A 135 19.42 8.03 1.52
CA LYS A 135 19.65 9.16 0.61
C LYS A 135 21.09 9.71 0.71
N ASP A 136 21.62 9.77 1.92
CA ASP A 136 22.87 10.49 2.22
C ASP A 136 24.02 9.57 2.64
N ARG A 137 23.74 8.30 2.96
CA ARG A 137 24.74 7.30 3.38
C ARG A 137 24.23 5.88 3.29
N ASN A 138 25.15 4.93 3.34
CA ASN A 138 24.83 3.52 3.54
C ASN A 138 25.03 3.15 5.01
N VAL A 139 24.12 2.32 5.54
CA VAL A 139 24.14 1.85 6.93
C VAL A 139 23.89 0.35 6.95
N THR A 140 24.60 -0.38 7.81
CA THR A 140 24.26 -1.78 8.09
C THR A 140 23.17 -1.82 9.15
N MET A 141 21.97 -2.29 8.78
CA MET A 141 20.88 -2.51 9.73
C MET A 141 20.85 -3.96 10.18
N VAL A 142 20.79 -4.19 11.49
CA VAL A 142 20.87 -5.52 12.10
C VAL A 142 19.59 -5.85 12.85
N GLY A 143 19.12 -7.08 12.69
CA GLY A 143 18.06 -7.65 13.49
C GLY A 143 18.60 -8.26 14.78
N ASP A 144 19.80 -8.85 14.78
CA ASP A 144 20.49 -9.44 15.95
C ASP A 144 19.54 -9.95 17.03
N ASP A 145 19.48 -9.32 18.20
CA ASP A 145 18.56 -9.62 19.31
C ASP A 145 17.33 -8.70 19.37
N VAL A 146 17.26 -7.67 18.52
CA VAL A 146 16.18 -6.67 18.47
C VAL A 146 15.05 -7.00 17.47
N GLY A 147 15.32 -7.90 16.53
CA GLY A 147 14.42 -8.33 15.47
C GLY A 147 13.17 -8.98 16.05
N SER A 148 12.02 -8.34 15.89
CA SER A 148 10.76 -8.79 16.49
C SER A 148 9.55 -8.31 15.71
N PHE A 149 8.52 -9.17 15.63
CA PHE A 149 7.26 -8.83 14.96
C PHE A 149 6.61 -7.60 15.62
N ASP A 150 6.44 -7.62 16.94
CA ASP A 150 5.78 -6.53 17.68
C ASP A 150 6.56 -5.22 17.60
N GLY A 151 7.91 -5.28 17.68
CA GLY A 151 8.76 -4.10 17.53
C GLY A 151 8.66 -3.50 16.13
N CYS A 152 8.68 -4.35 15.09
CA CYS A 152 8.50 -3.89 13.72
C CYS A 152 7.10 -3.31 13.49
N LEU A 153 6.06 -3.94 14.04
CA LEU A 153 4.68 -3.47 13.92
C LEU A 153 4.52 -2.06 14.48
N ARG A 154 5.10 -1.76 15.64
CA ARG A 154 5.08 -0.40 16.21
C ARG A 154 5.77 0.64 15.33
N ILE A 155 6.91 0.28 14.72
CA ILE A 155 7.60 1.16 13.76
C ILE A 155 6.70 1.38 12.53
N MET A 156 6.04 0.32 12.07
CA MET A 156 5.12 0.40 10.92
C MET A 156 3.89 1.28 11.23
N GLU A 157 3.31 1.20 12.43
CA GLU A 157 2.18 2.05 12.85
C GLU A 157 2.54 3.54 12.80
N LEU A 158 3.76 3.90 13.19
CA LEU A 158 4.29 5.26 13.06
C LEU A 158 4.45 5.67 11.59
N VAL A 159 5.06 4.81 10.76
CA VAL A 159 5.24 5.07 9.33
C VAL A 159 3.88 5.21 8.62
N MET A 160 2.88 4.41 9.01
CA MET A 160 1.51 4.50 8.51
C MET A 160 0.73 5.70 9.05
N ALA A 161 1.27 6.47 10.00
CA ALA A 161 0.60 7.58 10.65
C ALA A 161 -0.79 7.17 11.18
N LYS A 162 -0.84 6.08 11.96
CA LYS A 162 -2.10 5.52 12.49
C LYS A 162 -2.86 6.47 13.41
N ASP A 163 -2.16 7.41 14.05
CA ASP A 163 -2.75 8.43 14.94
C ASP A 163 -3.01 9.78 14.24
N ALA A 164 -2.93 9.82 12.90
CA ALA A 164 -3.23 11.03 12.14
C ALA A 164 -4.69 11.50 12.36
N ILE A 165 -4.89 12.82 12.35
CA ILE A 165 -6.20 13.43 12.56
C ILE A 165 -7.17 12.97 11.46
N CYS A 166 -8.23 12.27 11.87
CA CYS A 166 -9.30 11.80 11.00
C CYS A 166 -10.44 12.83 10.96
N LYS A 167 -10.53 13.61 9.88
CA LYS A 167 -11.57 14.64 9.71
C LYS A 167 -12.96 14.03 9.56
N THR A 168 -13.07 12.99 8.75
CA THR A 168 -14.32 12.25 8.49
C THR A 168 -14.09 10.80 8.89
N LYS A 169 -14.85 10.30 9.85
CA LYS A 169 -14.74 8.91 10.32
C LYS A 169 -15.63 7.96 9.51
N PRO A 170 -15.26 6.67 9.38
CA PRO A 170 -14.01 6.06 9.84
C PRO A 170 -12.81 6.34 8.90
N CYS A 171 -11.59 6.26 9.42
CA CYS A 171 -10.35 6.37 8.64
C CYS A 171 -9.54 5.09 8.72
N SER A 172 -8.75 4.80 7.68
CA SER A 172 -7.84 3.65 7.65
C SER A 172 -6.47 3.97 8.27
N PHE A 173 -5.73 4.91 7.67
CA PHE A 173 -4.47 5.45 8.17
C PHE A 173 -4.15 6.77 7.46
N ASN A 174 -3.15 7.51 7.96
CA ASN A 174 -2.77 8.83 7.45
C ASN A 174 -3.95 9.83 7.36
N GLY A 175 -4.97 9.68 8.22
CA GLY A 175 -6.13 10.56 8.28
C GLY A 175 -7.10 10.43 7.11
N VAL A 176 -6.93 9.42 6.25
CA VAL A 176 -7.77 9.20 5.05
C VAL A 176 -9.06 8.49 5.44
N TYR A 177 -10.20 9.08 5.08
CA TYR A 177 -11.50 8.46 5.25
C TYR A 177 -11.56 7.17 4.43
N GLN A 178 -12.02 6.08 5.04
CA GLN A 178 -12.24 4.83 4.35
C GLN A 178 -13.43 4.12 4.97
N PRO A 179 -14.51 3.86 4.21
CA PRO A 179 -15.63 3.09 4.73
C PRO A 179 -15.19 1.66 5.06
N SER A 180 -15.84 1.08 6.07
CA SER A 180 -15.54 -0.28 6.50
C SER A 180 -15.93 -1.26 5.40
N VAL A 181 -14.94 -1.87 4.74
CA VAL A 181 -15.17 -2.90 3.71
C VAL A 181 -16.06 -4.02 4.23
N LEU A 182 -15.89 -4.42 5.50
CA LEU A 182 -16.69 -5.48 6.11
C LEU A 182 -18.17 -5.12 6.29
N GLU A 183 -18.49 -3.83 6.47
CA GLU A 183 -19.86 -3.36 6.66
C GLU A 183 -20.51 -2.97 5.33
N THR A 184 -19.75 -2.29 4.47
CA THR A 184 -20.26 -1.67 3.24
C THR A 184 -20.08 -2.57 2.02
N PHE A 185 -19.24 -3.60 2.13
CA PHE A 185 -19.03 -4.62 1.10
C PHE A 185 -18.97 -6.04 1.73
N PRO A 186 -20.01 -6.46 2.46
CA PRO A 186 -19.94 -7.60 3.38
C PRO A 186 -19.85 -8.97 2.70
N THR A 187 -20.36 -9.09 1.48
CA THR A 187 -20.55 -10.39 0.80
C THR A 187 -19.82 -10.51 -0.53
N GLY A 188 -19.16 -9.45 -0.99
CA GLY A 188 -18.42 -9.48 -2.24
C GLY A 188 -17.02 -10.06 -2.06
N PRO A 189 -16.46 -10.70 -3.08
CA PRO A 189 -15.10 -11.22 -3.04
C PRO A 189 -14.05 -10.07 -3.05
N VAL A 190 -12.90 -10.33 -2.42
CA VAL A 190 -11.76 -9.40 -2.37
C VAL A 190 -10.61 -9.98 -3.19
N LEU A 191 -10.11 -9.23 -4.16
CA LEU A 191 -8.91 -9.56 -4.91
C LEU A 191 -7.70 -8.79 -4.37
N LEU A 192 -6.61 -9.53 -4.18
CA LEU A 192 -5.34 -9.00 -3.72
C LEU A 192 -4.31 -9.12 -4.84
N LEU A 193 -3.83 -7.98 -5.33
CA LEU A 193 -2.94 -7.88 -6.50
C LEU A 193 -1.48 -7.60 -6.14
N SER A 194 -0.60 -7.77 -7.12
CA SER A 194 0.82 -7.43 -7.06
C SER A 194 1.53 -7.99 -5.82
N TYR A 195 2.18 -7.15 -5.01
CA TYR A 195 2.93 -7.64 -3.86
C TYR A 195 2.05 -8.26 -2.76
N PHE A 196 0.74 -8.01 -2.73
CA PHE A 196 -0.11 -8.79 -1.84
C PHE A 196 -0.09 -10.27 -2.25
N TYR A 197 -0.26 -10.55 -3.55
CA TYR A 197 -0.17 -11.91 -4.07
C TYR A 197 1.21 -12.51 -3.80
N ASP A 198 2.30 -11.81 -4.16
CA ASP A 198 3.66 -12.32 -3.99
C ASP A 198 4.01 -12.65 -2.53
N ARG A 199 3.45 -11.91 -1.57
CA ARG A 199 3.75 -12.10 -0.14
C ARG A 199 2.85 -13.14 0.52
N LEU A 200 1.63 -13.33 0.01
CA LEU A 200 0.66 -14.26 0.60
C LEU A 200 0.69 -15.63 -0.07
N ALA A 201 0.86 -15.71 -1.39
CA ALA A 201 0.80 -16.96 -2.14
C ALA A 201 1.94 -17.93 -1.79
N PHE A 202 3.09 -17.39 -1.35
CA PHE A 202 4.28 -18.17 -1.03
C PHE A 202 4.51 -18.36 0.48
N HIS A 203 3.54 -18.01 1.33
CA HIS A 203 3.57 -18.43 2.72
C HIS A 203 2.89 -19.81 2.82
N PRO A 204 3.62 -20.91 3.13
CA PRO A 204 2.96 -22.16 3.40
C PRO A 204 1.97 -21.90 4.53
N ARG A 205 0.69 -22.26 4.32
CA ARG A 205 -0.26 -22.39 5.43
C ARG A 205 0.50 -23.12 6.53
N ARG A 206 0.57 -22.56 7.74
CA ARG A 206 0.99 -23.29 8.94
C ARG A 206 0.02 -24.47 9.11
N SER A 207 0.25 -25.53 8.35
CA SER A 207 -0.33 -26.84 8.59
C SER A 207 0.35 -27.37 9.83
N GLN A 208 -0.39 -27.36 10.94
CA GLN A 208 -0.19 -28.23 12.10
C GLN A 208 1.21 -28.18 12.71
N LEU A 209 1.42 -27.24 13.64
CA LEU A 209 2.30 -27.52 14.78
C LEU A 209 1.52 -28.47 15.71
N PRO A 210 1.97 -29.72 15.94
CA PRO A 210 1.40 -30.55 16.99
C PRO A 210 1.67 -29.90 18.34
N HIS A 211 0.66 -29.98 19.22
CA HIS A 211 0.69 -29.59 20.62
C HIS A 211 1.84 -30.25 21.39
#